data_AF-A0A9E3QFN8-F1
#
_entry.id   AF-A0A9E3QFN8-F1
#
_cell.length_a   1.000
_cell.length_b   1.000
_cell.length_c   1.000
_cell.angle_alpha   90.00
_cell.angle_beta   90.00
_cell.angle_gamma   90.00
#
_symmetry.space_group_name_H-M   'P 1'
#
loop_
_entity.id
_entity.type
_entity.pdbx_description
1 polymer ?
#
loop_
_entity_poly.entity_id
_entity_poly.type
_entity_poly.pdbx_seq_one_letter_code
_entity_poly.pdbx_strand_id
1 'polypeptide(L)'
;MIGLRIESRRQPPWMAGLLLAAGLLLVIVALGRGEAAWAIGAALPGALAVALAWAREPAFAMRLTETGLEVEDPPVSVPYERMEGLWGQGRPRDPGRPWRKSFAIQVAHDRGVLRIPRRLNVPSDEVYRFLATRFSPGGSRDVNPLLAEYLEHQVATFGAECVWTYRAAQHRAARPLGRRGWAAGLAVVLAGLVWIIAGALRPKEAGWIGAGVACLLFGLLASLLAIAQNLRAAPVIRGWRQASLVIGPEGLAMVQGDVAGEIRWHELRGVRLDDSPRRFQLSSCAVPQGIILEVEGARIVIADLYDRPLHVIFEQIRANRP
;
A
#
# COMPACT_ATOMS: atom_id res chain seq x y z
N MET A 1 -14.02 16.66 11.57
CA MET A 1 -13.37 15.37 11.92
C MET A 1 -12.45 15.44 13.13
N ILE A 2 -11.97 16.63 13.55
CA ILE A 2 -11.19 16.79 14.79
C ILE A 2 -12.00 16.27 16.00
N GLY A 3 -11.31 15.62 16.95
CA GLY A 3 -11.88 15.05 18.17
C GLY A 3 -12.52 13.67 17.96
N LEU A 4 -12.70 13.23 16.71
CA LEU A 4 -13.31 11.94 16.42
C LEU A 4 -12.30 10.81 16.63
N ARG A 5 -12.72 9.78 17.38
CA ARG A 5 -11.97 8.53 17.53
C ARG A 5 -12.28 7.60 16.35
N ILE A 6 -11.27 7.32 15.55
CA ILE A 6 -11.33 6.44 14.40
C ILE A 6 -10.81 5.07 14.82
N GLU A 7 -11.68 4.07 14.75
CA GLU A 7 -11.37 2.70 15.14
C GLU A 7 -11.52 1.76 13.96
N SER A 8 -10.68 0.74 13.90
CA SER A 8 -10.85 -0.33 12.92
C SER A 8 -11.98 -1.25 13.31
N ARG A 9 -12.91 -1.47 12.38
CA ARG A 9 -13.94 -2.51 12.51
C ARG A 9 -13.29 -3.87 12.26
N ARG A 10 -12.87 -4.53 13.34
CA ARG A 10 -12.40 -5.91 13.29
C ARG A 10 -13.53 -6.79 12.77
N GLN A 11 -13.32 -7.49 11.65
CA GLN A 11 -14.25 -8.54 11.29
C GLN A 11 -14.14 -9.67 12.33
N PRO A 12 -15.27 -10.22 12.80
CA PRO A 12 -15.24 -11.43 13.59
C PRO A 12 -14.50 -12.50 12.78
N PRO A 13 -13.68 -13.35 13.42
CA PRO A 13 -12.87 -14.34 12.73
C PRO A 13 -13.74 -15.54 12.32
N TRP A 14 -14.92 -15.30 11.74
CA TRP A 14 -15.93 -16.32 11.47
C TRP A 14 -15.35 -17.46 10.64
N MET A 15 -14.51 -17.16 9.64
CA MET A 15 -13.87 -18.19 8.83
C MET A 15 -12.92 -19.07 9.66
N ALA A 16 -12.11 -18.47 10.55
CA ALA A 16 -11.25 -19.25 11.44
C ALA A 16 -12.10 -20.07 12.43
N GLY A 17 -13.21 -19.52 12.92
CA GLY A 17 -14.15 -20.24 13.78
C GLY A 17 -14.82 -21.42 13.08
N LEU A 18 -15.27 -21.25 11.83
CA LEU A 18 -15.85 -22.33 11.02
C LEU A 18 -14.83 -23.44 10.73
N LEU A 19 -13.60 -23.06 10.37
CA LEU A 19 -12.53 -24.03 10.14
C LEU A 19 -12.15 -24.77 11.43
N LEU A 20 -12.09 -24.07 12.56
CA LEU A 20 -11.85 -24.70 13.85
C LEU A 20 -12.98 -25.66 14.21
N ALA A 21 -14.24 -25.27 14.03
CA ALA A 21 -15.39 -26.12 14.27
C ALA A 21 -15.39 -27.36 13.36
N ALA A 22 -15.03 -27.21 12.07
CA ALA A 22 -14.88 -28.32 11.15
C ALA A 22 -13.75 -29.28 11.59
N GLY A 23 -12.60 -28.75 12.01
CA GLY A 23 -11.51 -29.55 12.57
C GLY A 23 -11.93 -30.31 13.83
N LEU A 24 -12.64 -29.65 14.75
CA LEU A 24 -13.16 -30.27 15.97
C LEU A 24 -14.18 -31.38 15.67
N LEU A 25 -15.08 -31.15 14.70
CA LEU A 25 -16.04 -32.16 14.28
C LEU A 25 -15.35 -33.42 13.74
N LEU A 26 -14.30 -33.26 12.92
CA LEU A 26 -13.50 -34.38 12.42
C LEU A 26 -12.81 -35.16 13.56
N VAL A 27 -12.29 -34.46 14.56
CA VAL A 27 -11.71 -35.10 15.75
C VAL A 27 -12.77 -35.87 16.55
N ILE A 28 -13.96 -35.31 16.74
CA ILE A 28 -15.07 -35.98 17.44
C ILE A 28 -15.48 -37.26 16.69
N VAL A 29 -15.59 -37.20 15.36
CA VAL A 29 -15.89 -38.39 14.53
C VAL A 29 -14.79 -39.44 14.67
N ALA A 30 -13.51 -39.02 14.69
CA ALA A 30 -12.38 -39.92 14.90
C ALA A 30 -12.49 -40.70 16.21
N LEU A 31 -12.82 -40.00 17.31
CA LEU A 31 -12.98 -40.60 18.63
C LEU A 31 -14.20 -41.52 18.68
N GLY A 32 -15.33 -41.12 18.09
CA GLY A 32 -16.56 -41.93 18.08
C GLY A 32 -16.47 -43.19 17.24
N ARG A 33 -15.67 -43.19 16.16
CA ARG A 33 -15.47 -44.35 15.29
C ARG A 33 -14.23 -45.17 15.60
N GLY A 34 -13.31 -44.66 16.42
CA GLY A 34 -11.98 -45.25 16.62
C GLY A 34 -11.12 -45.23 15.35
N GLU A 35 -11.45 -44.40 14.36
CA GLU A 35 -10.78 -44.29 13.07
C GLU A 35 -9.89 -43.05 13.05
N ALA A 36 -8.58 -43.25 13.10
CA ALA A 36 -7.66 -42.14 13.24
C ALA A 36 -7.46 -41.30 11.97
N ALA A 37 -7.86 -41.81 10.80
CA ALA A 37 -7.88 -41.08 9.54
C ALA A 37 -8.64 -39.73 9.65
N TRP A 38 -9.75 -39.69 10.41
CA TRP A 38 -10.51 -38.45 10.61
C TRP A 38 -9.74 -37.40 11.42
N ALA A 39 -8.98 -37.84 12.44
CA ALA A 39 -8.13 -36.94 13.22
C ALA A 39 -6.96 -36.39 12.38
N ILE A 40 -6.38 -37.21 11.49
CA ILE A 40 -5.34 -36.77 10.55
C ILE A 40 -5.92 -35.71 9.60
N GLY A 41 -7.11 -35.94 9.05
CA GLY A 41 -7.81 -34.98 8.20
C GLY A 41 -8.07 -33.62 8.86
N ALA A 42 -8.24 -33.58 10.18
CA ALA A 42 -8.46 -32.34 10.94
C ALA A 42 -7.25 -31.38 10.94
N ALA A 43 -6.05 -31.85 10.59
CA ALA A 43 -4.83 -31.03 10.60
C ALA A 43 -4.93 -29.81 9.68
N LEU A 44 -5.51 -29.95 8.48
CA LEU A 44 -5.64 -28.84 7.52
C LEU A 44 -6.58 -27.72 8.01
N PRO A 45 -7.86 -27.98 8.34
CA PRO A 45 -8.74 -26.94 8.83
C PRO A 45 -8.24 -26.34 10.15
N GLY A 46 -7.63 -27.14 11.03
CA GLY A 46 -6.99 -26.63 12.26
C GLY A 46 -5.83 -25.66 11.97
N ALA A 47 -4.88 -26.04 11.11
CA ALA A 47 -3.75 -25.19 10.75
C ALA A 47 -4.21 -23.89 10.06
N LEU A 48 -5.19 -23.98 9.14
CA LEU A 48 -5.76 -22.80 8.49
C LEU A 48 -6.49 -21.89 9.47
N ALA A 49 -7.23 -22.44 10.44
CA ALA A 49 -7.89 -21.66 11.48
C ALA A 49 -6.87 -20.85 12.28
N VAL A 50 -5.78 -21.49 12.73
CA VAL A 50 -4.69 -20.84 13.48
C VAL A 50 -4.03 -19.77 12.63
N ALA A 51 -3.66 -20.08 11.39
CA ALA A 51 -3.00 -19.12 10.49
C ALA A 51 -3.87 -17.91 10.18
N LEU A 52 -5.18 -18.10 9.94
CA LEU A 52 -6.11 -17.00 9.72
C LEU A 52 -6.35 -16.17 10.99
N ALA A 53 -6.36 -16.79 12.16
CA ALA A 53 -6.48 -16.11 13.44
C ALA A 53 -5.22 -15.27 13.75
N TRP A 54 -4.04 -15.78 13.41
CA TRP A 54 -2.76 -15.09 13.61
C TRP A 54 -2.51 -13.99 12.56
N ALA A 55 -2.92 -14.20 11.31
CA ALA A 55 -2.80 -13.20 10.24
C ALA A 55 -3.89 -12.10 10.29
N ARG A 56 -4.58 -11.95 11.43
CA ARG A 56 -5.55 -10.88 11.63
C ARG A 56 -4.83 -9.53 11.67
N GLU A 57 -5.51 -8.51 11.16
CA GLU A 57 -5.03 -7.15 11.32
C GLU A 57 -5.13 -6.78 12.81
N PRO A 58 -4.09 -6.15 13.40
CA PRO A 58 -4.11 -5.73 14.80
C PRO A 58 -5.24 -4.72 15.05
N ALA A 59 -5.54 -4.45 16.33
CA ALA A 59 -6.42 -3.32 16.63
C ALA A 59 -5.78 -2.06 16.07
N PHE A 60 -6.62 -1.14 15.66
CA PHE A 60 -6.18 0.18 15.28
C PHE A 60 -7.19 1.15 15.83
N ALA A 61 -6.72 2.07 16.64
CA ALA A 61 -7.48 3.21 17.10
C ALA A 61 -6.57 4.43 16.94
N MET A 62 -7.13 5.49 16.38
CA MET A 62 -6.48 6.79 16.35
C MET A 62 -7.47 7.91 16.64
N ARG A 63 -6.98 9.03 17.13
CA ARG A 63 -7.73 10.27 17.27
C ARG A 63 -7.12 11.32 16.34
N LEU A 64 -8.00 12.01 15.61
CA LEU A 64 -7.62 13.19 14.84
C LEU A 64 -7.65 14.39 15.78
N THR A 65 -6.51 14.97 16.11
CA THR A 65 -6.42 16.19 16.91
C THR A 65 -6.32 17.42 16.01
N GLU A 66 -6.26 18.60 16.61
CA GLU A 66 -6.03 19.86 15.89
C GLU A 66 -4.64 19.92 15.27
N THR A 67 -3.65 19.30 15.92
CA THR A 67 -2.23 19.38 15.55
C THR A 67 -1.71 18.14 14.82
N GLY A 68 -2.40 17.00 14.92
CA GLY A 68 -1.95 15.78 14.25
C GLY A 68 -2.83 14.54 14.45
N LEU A 69 -2.16 13.39 14.36
CA LEU A 69 -2.73 12.05 14.52
C LEU A 69 -2.18 11.43 15.80
N GLU A 70 -3.04 10.94 16.67
CA GLU A 70 -2.64 10.17 17.86
C GLU A 70 -3.12 8.74 17.71
N VAL A 71 -2.19 7.80 17.53
CA VAL A 71 -2.46 6.37 17.42
C VAL A 71 -2.28 5.75 18.80
N GLU A 72 -3.19 4.85 19.21
CA GLU A 72 -3.18 4.26 20.55
C GLU A 72 -2.26 3.03 20.65
N ASP A 73 -2.21 2.19 19.61
CA ASP A 73 -1.44 0.94 19.60
C ASP A 73 -0.83 0.64 18.20
N PRO A 74 0.50 0.75 18.03
CA PRO A 74 1.45 1.28 19.01
C PRO A 74 1.23 2.79 19.26
N PRO A 75 1.53 3.31 20.47
CA PRO A 75 1.34 4.72 20.78
C PRO A 75 2.28 5.59 19.93
N VAL A 76 1.71 6.32 18.98
CA VAL A 76 2.47 7.18 18.05
C VAL A 76 1.69 8.46 17.80
N SER A 77 2.34 9.61 17.98
CA SER A 77 1.81 10.92 17.58
C SER A 77 2.51 11.41 16.31
N VAL A 78 1.74 11.78 15.30
CA VAL A 78 2.22 12.29 14.01
C VAL A 78 1.64 13.70 13.78
N PRO A 79 2.42 14.76 14.01
CA PRO A 79 2.01 16.13 13.68
C PRO A 79 1.73 16.27 12.18
N TYR A 80 0.73 17.09 11.81
CA TYR A 80 0.37 17.27 10.40
C TYR A 80 1.52 17.88 9.57
N GLU A 81 2.30 18.77 10.17
CA GLU A 81 3.49 19.38 9.57
C GLU A 81 4.59 18.36 9.22
N ARG A 82 4.60 17.20 9.88
CA ARG A 82 5.58 16.12 9.64
C ARG A 82 5.10 15.08 8.65
N MET A 83 3.89 15.22 8.12
CA MET A 83 3.41 14.33 7.07
C MET A 83 4.14 14.62 5.76
N GLU A 84 4.72 13.58 5.19
CA GLU A 84 5.48 13.63 3.93
C GLU A 84 4.73 12.92 2.79
N GLY A 85 3.62 12.23 3.05
CA GLY A 85 2.94 11.56 1.94
C GLY A 85 1.64 10.91 2.36
N LEU A 86 0.73 10.78 1.42
CA LEU A 86 -0.60 10.23 1.65
C LEU A 86 -1.07 9.38 0.48
N TRP A 87 -1.20 8.07 0.71
CA TRP A 87 -1.62 7.11 -0.32
C TRP A 87 -2.88 6.35 0.08
N GLY A 88 -3.83 6.24 -0.84
CA GLY A 88 -5.02 5.39 -0.70
C GLY A 88 -4.88 4.11 -1.53
N GLN A 89 -4.81 2.94 -0.89
CA GLN A 89 -4.62 1.67 -1.60
C GLN A 89 -5.82 1.29 -2.47
N GLY A 90 -5.64 1.32 -3.80
CA GLY A 90 -6.70 0.96 -4.75
C GLY A 90 -7.80 2.03 -4.87
N ARG A 91 -7.55 3.24 -4.36
CA ARG A 91 -8.36 4.44 -4.57
C ARG A 91 -7.85 5.16 -5.84
N PRO A 92 -8.72 5.78 -6.65
CA PRO A 92 -8.32 6.81 -7.60
C PRO A 92 -7.50 7.92 -6.91
N ARG A 93 -6.62 8.58 -7.64
CA ARG A 93 -5.72 9.58 -7.05
C ARG A 93 -6.39 10.93 -6.93
N ASP A 94 -7.35 11.23 -7.80
CA ASP A 94 -8.21 12.41 -7.63
C ASP A 94 -8.94 12.37 -6.27
N PRO A 95 -8.70 13.35 -5.36
CA PRO A 95 -9.35 13.47 -4.08
C PRO A 95 -10.84 13.85 -4.20
N GLY A 96 -11.21 14.58 -5.25
CA GLY A 96 -12.56 15.09 -5.50
C GLY A 96 -13.51 14.01 -5.98
N ARG A 97 -12.99 12.93 -6.59
CA ARG A 97 -13.80 11.80 -7.04
C ARG A 97 -14.22 10.93 -5.84
N PRO A 98 -15.52 10.89 -5.49
CA PRO A 98 -15.99 10.11 -4.36
C PRO A 98 -15.73 8.61 -4.59
N TRP A 99 -15.17 7.94 -3.58
CA TRP A 99 -14.87 6.51 -3.66
C TRP A 99 -15.66 5.71 -2.64
N ARG A 100 -16.58 4.86 -3.11
CA ARG A 100 -17.52 4.11 -2.25
C ARG A 100 -16.91 2.90 -1.55
N LYS A 101 -15.75 2.41 -2.00
CA LYS A 101 -15.11 1.24 -1.40
C LYS A 101 -14.21 1.72 -0.26
N SER A 102 -14.24 1.05 0.89
CA SER A 102 -13.22 1.29 1.91
C SER A 102 -11.85 0.90 1.36
N PHE A 103 -10.78 1.57 1.78
CA PHE A 103 -9.39 1.27 1.39
C PHE A 103 -8.44 1.59 2.54
N ALA A 104 -7.27 0.94 2.56
CA ALA A 104 -6.24 1.28 3.54
C ALA A 104 -5.55 2.58 3.12
N ILE A 105 -5.24 3.43 4.10
CA ILE A 105 -4.54 4.70 3.90
C ILE A 105 -3.13 4.54 4.48
N GLN A 106 -2.16 5.14 3.82
CA GLN A 106 -0.79 5.22 4.31
C GLN A 106 -0.39 6.67 4.41
N VAL A 107 0.14 7.04 5.58
CA VAL A 107 0.68 8.36 5.87
C VAL A 107 2.18 8.18 6.07
N ALA A 108 3.00 8.71 5.16
CA ALA A 108 4.44 8.82 5.42
C ALA A 108 4.69 10.01 6.33
N HIS A 109 5.67 9.85 7.21
CA HIS A 109 6.20 10.89 8.06
C HIS A 109 7.69 10.62 8.32
N ASP A 110 8.37 11.56 8.98
CA ASP A 110 9.78 11.51 9.34
C ASP A 110 10.25 10.19 10.02
N ARG A 111 9.40 9.55 10.81
CA ARG A 111 9.70 8.31 11.56
C ARG A 111 9.23 7.02 10.87
N GLY A 112 8.61 7.10 9.69
CA GLY A 112 8.17 5.91 8.96
C GLY A 112 6.84 6.07 8.23
N VAL A 113 6.10 4.97 8.11
CA VAL A 113 4.80 4.94 7.45
C VAL A 113 3.73 4.45 8.41
N LEU A 114 2.83 5.34 8.78
CA LEU A 114 1.62 4.99 9.52
C LEU A 114 0.59 4.40 8.56
N ARG A 115 0.16 3.16 8.85
CA ARG A 115 -0.87 2.48 8.06
C ARG A 115 -2.21 2.52 8.78
N ILE A 116 -3.17 3.21 8.19
CA ILE A 116 -4.57 3.21 8.62
C ILE A 116 -5.29 2.08 7.87
N PRO A 117 -5.95 1.13 8.58
CA PRO A 117 -6.55 -0.04 7.96
C PRO A 117 -7.78 0.31 7.12
N ARG A 118 -8.17 -0.65 6.27
CA ARG A 118 -9.25 -0.46 5.30
C ARG A 118 -10.61 -0.23 5.92
N ARG A 119 -10.92 -0.91 7.03
CA ARG A 119 -12.27 -0.95 7.60
C ARG A 119 -12.30 -0.10 8.85
N LEU A 120 -12.76 1.12 8.70
CA LEU A 120 -12.87 2.08 9.79
C LEU A 120 -14.33 2.20 10.23
N ASN A 121 -14.56 2.78 11.41
CA ASN A 121 -15.88 3.18 11.87
C ASN A 121 -16.48 4.36 11.07
N VAL A 122 -15.64 5.09 10.33
CA VAL A 122 -15.97 6.16 9.39
C VAL A 122 -15.58 5.80 7.94
N PRO A 123 -16.14 6.44 6.90
CA PRO A 123 -15.70 6.20 5.53
C PRO A 123 -14.21 6.54 5.32
N SER A 124 -13.44 5.61 4.74
CA SER A 124 -12.01 5.83 4.46
C SER A 124 -11.75 7.07 3.59
N ASP A 125 -12.68 7.39 2.69
CA ASP A 125 -12.56 8.54 1.79
C ASP A 125 -12.64 9.88 2.55
N GLU A 126 -13.49 9.97 3.57
CA GLU A 126 -13.57 11.16 4.43
C GLU A 126 -12.26 11.37 5.20
N VAL A 127 -11.72 10.29 5.78
CA VAL A 127 -10.42 10.33 6.48
C VAL A 127 -9.32 10.75 5.52
N TYR A 128 -9.25 10.15 4.33
CA TYR A 128 -8.25 10.48 3.31
C TYR A 128 -8.34 11.95 2.90
N ARG A 129 -9.53 12.44 2.56
CA ARG A 129 -9.74 13.84 2.16
C ARG A 129 -9.37 14.80 3.28
N PHE A 130 -9.77 14.50 4.51
CA PHE A 130 -9.39 15.31 5.66
C PHE A 130 -7.87 15.37 5.81
N LEU A 131 -7.17 14.24 5.77
CA LEU A 131 -5.71 14.22 5.84
C LEU A 131 -5.07 14.98 4.68
N ALA A 132 -5.60 14.85 3.47
CA ALA A 132 -5.12 15.58 2.30
C ALA A 132 -5.20 17.11 2.50
N THR A 133 -6.28 17.62 3.10
CA THR A 133 -6.41 19.06 3.41
C THR A 133 -5.45 19.58 4.49
N ARG A 134 -4.73 18.70 5.19
CA ARG A 134 -3.75 19.08 6.21
C ARG A 134 -2.33 19.23 5.67
N PHE A 135 -2.10 18.85 4.41
CA PHE A 135 -0.80 19.10 3.78
C PHE A 135 -0.67 20.58 3.41
N SER A 136 0.50 21.15 3.70
CA SER A 136 0.86 22.44 3.13
C SER A 136 0.97 22.31 1.60
N PRO A 137 0.45 23.29 0.83
CA PRO A 137 0.59 23.29 -0.63
C PRO A 137 2.07 23.33 -1.08
N GLY A 138 2.96 23.88 -0.26
CA GLY A 138 4.42 23.85 -0.50
C GLY A 138 5.09 22.63 0.13
N GLY A 139 6.04 22.02 -0.57
CA GLY A 139 6.94 20.98 -0.06
C GLY A 139 8.20 21.53 0.61
N SER A 140 9.19 20.67 0.80
CA SER A 140 10.51 21.07 1.31
C SER A 140 11.26 21.99 0.34
N ARG A 141 12.02 22.97 0.85
CA ARG A 141 12.96 23.79 0.06
C ARG A 141 14.27 23.06 -0.31
N ASP A 142 14.48 21.90 0.30
CA ASP A 142 15.60 21.00 0.00
C ASP A 142 15.35 20.27 -1.33
N VAL A 143 15.84 20.87 -2.41
CA VAL A 143 15.74 20.34 -3.78
C VAL A 143 17.09 19.77 -4.23
N ASN A 144 17.04 18.90 -5.24
CA ASN A 144 18.23 18.42 -5.93
C ASN A 144 19.12 19.60 -6.38
N PRO A 145 20.45 19.58 -6.14
CA PRO A 145 21.36 20.65 -6.55
C PRO A 145 21.28 21.03 -8.03
N LEU A 146 20.92 20.08 -8.92
CA LEU A 146 20.71 20.35 -10.35
C LEU A 146 19.57 21.35 -10.62
N LEU A 147 18.66 21.56 -9.67
CA LEU A 147 17.55 22.50 -9.76
C LEU A 147 17.77 23.77 -8.94
N ALA A 148 18.93 23.94 -8.29
CA ALA A 148 19.20 25.07 -7.40
C ALA A 148 19.19 26.41 -8.16
N GLU A 149 19.87 26.48 -9.29
CA GLU A 149 19.92 27.69 -10.13
C GLU A 149 18.52 28.09 -10.63
N TYR A 150 17.74 27.11 -11.12
CA TYR A 150 16.35 27.33 -11.54
C TYR A 150 15.48 27.84 -10.38
N LEU A 151 15.61 27.22 -9.20
CA LEU A 151 14.87 27.64 -8.01
C LEU A 151 15.24 29.06 -7.58
N GLU A 152 16.53 29.38 -7.52
CA GLU A 152 17.03 30.71 -7.17
C GLU A 152 16.51 31.77 -8.15
N HIS A 153 16.55 31.47 -9.45
CA HIS A 153 16.02 32.36 -10.48
C HIS A 153 14.52 32.61 -10.32
N GLN A 154 13.70 31.56 -10.16
CA GLN A 154 12.26 31.70 -9.98
C GLN A 154 11.92 32.47 -8.70
N VAL A 155 12.63 32.23 -7.59
CA VAL A 155 12.40 32.94 -6.32
C VAL A 155 12.81 34.40 -6.42
N ALA A 156 13.93 34.70 -7.08
CA ALA A 156 14.39 36.08 -7.27
C ALA A 156 13.42 36.90 -8.14
N THR A 157 12.85 36.27 -9.16
CA THR A 157 11.96 36.95 -10.12
C THR A 157 10.52 37.09 -9.61
N PHE A 158 9.97 36.04 -8.98
CA PHE A 158 8.54 35.95 -8.65
C PHE A 158 8.21 35.90 -7.15
N GLY A 159 9.22 35.86 -6.29
CA GLY A 159 9.03 35.68 -4.85
C GLY A 159 8.87 34.22 -4.44
N ALA A 160 9.21 33.93 -3.18
CA ALA A 160 9.20 32.57 -2.64
C ALA A 160 7.78 31.98 -2.53
N GLU A 161 6.76 32.83 -2.41
CA GLU A 161 5.34 32.50 -2.30
C GLU A 161 4.74 31.99 -3.62
N CYS A 162 5.35 32.33 -4.76
CA CYS A 162 4.92 31.90 -6.09
C CYS A 162 5.68 30.66 -6.59
N VAL A 163 6.56 30.08 -5.77
CA VAL A 163 7.42 28.95 -6.17
C VAL A 163 7.24 27.79 -5.22
N TRP A 164 6.74 26.68 -5.77
CA TRP A 164 6.49 25.44 -5.03
C TRP A 164 7.59 24.43 -5.33
N THR A 165 8.19 23.91 -4.27
CA THR A 165 9.23 22.88 -4.34
C THR A 165 8.72 21.59 -3.74
N TYR A 166 9.07 20.46 -4.33
CA TYR A 166 8.75 19.12 -3.86
C TYR A 166 10.00 18.27 -3.96
N ARG A 167 10.22 17.41 -2.97
CA ARG A 167 11.33 16.45 -2.96
C ARG A 167 10.80 15.03 -2.87
N ALA A 168 11.66 14.05 -3.11
CA ALA A 168 11.30 12.66 -2.85
C ALA A 168 10.90 12.46 -1.38
N ALA A 169 9.79 11.76 -1.13
CA ALA A 169 9.41 11.36 0.22
C ALA A 169 10.53 10.50 0.84
N GLN A 170 10.81 10.61 2.14
CA GLN A 170 11.86 9.76 2.73
C GLN A 170 11.45 8.28 2.74
N HIS A 171 10.13 8.07 2.86
CA HIS A 171 9.51 6.75 2.94
C HIS A 171 8.61 6.51 1.74
N ARG A 172 8.72 5.32 1.14
CA ARG A 172 7.78 4.85 0.12
C ARG A 172 6.58 4.18 0.77
N ALA A 173 5.43 4.28 0.10
CA ALA A 173 4.25 3.50 0.44
C ALA A 173 4.60 2.02 0.59
N ALA A 174 4.57 1.52 1.83
CA ALA A 174 4.88 0.13 2.13
C ALA A 174 3.74 -0.76 1.65
N ARG A 175 3.96 -1.60 0.64
CA ARG A 175 2.95 -2.61 0.32
C ARG A 175 2.91 -3.62 1.48
N PRO A 176 1.76 -3.82 2.13
CA PRO A 176 1.67 -4.86 3.13
C PRO A 176 1.97 -6.17 2.42
N LEU A 177 2.92 -6.95 2.95
CA LEU A 177 2.98 -8.35 2.58
C LEU A 177 1.58 -8.91 2.80
N GLY A 178 1.07 -9.67 1.82
CA GLY A 178 -0.16 -10.43 1.96
C GLY A 178 -0.02 -11.48 3.07
N ARG A 179 0.07 -11.06 4.34
CA ARG A 179 0.31 -11.89 5.52
C ARG A 179 -0.64 -13.08 5.56
N ARG A 180 -1.89 -12.85 5.16
CA ARG A 180 -2.91 -13.91 5.05
C ARG A 180 -2.59 -14.94 3.99
N GLY A 181 -2.17 -14.52 2.79
CA GLY A 181 -1.82 -15.43 1.70
C GLY A 181 -0.60 -16.28 2.06
N TRP A 182 0.43 -15.64 2.61
CA TRP A 182 1.63 -16.33 3.08
C TRP A 182 1.33 -17.28 4.25
N ALA A 183 0.60 -16.82 5.28
CA ALA A 183 0.26 -17.66 6.43
C ALA A 183 -0.66 -18.83 6.04
N ALA A 184 -1.61 -18.63 5.12
CA ALA A 184 -2.46 -19.70 4.61
C ALA A 184 -1.63 -20.71 3.80
N GLY A 185 -0.73 -20.25 2.93
CA GLY A 185 0.18 -21.12 2.19
C GLY A 185 1.05 -21.97 3.13
N LEU A 186 1.63 -21.33 4.16
CA LEU A 186 2.42 -22.02 5.18
C LEU A 186 1.60 -23.04 5.98
N ALA A 187 0.35 -22.72 6.34
CA ALA A 187 -0.54 -23.65 7.02
C ALA A 187 -0.84 -24.90 6.18
N VAL A 188 -1.04 -24.74 4.86
CA VAL A 188 -1.25 -25.86 3.94
C VAL A 188 0.02 -26.73 3.85
N VAL A 189 1.22 -26.13 3.85
CA VAL A 189 2.49 -26.87 3.88
C VAL A 189 2.61 -27.68 5.18
N LEU A 190 2.34 -27.07 6.33
CA LEU A 190 2.41 -27.74 7.63
C LEU A 190 1.40 -28.89 7.73
N ALA A 191 0.17 -28.70 7.25
CA ALA A 191 -0.82 -29.77 7.19
C ALA A 191 -0.38 -30.92 6.28
N GLY A 192 0.21 -30.60 5.12
CA GLY A 192 0.78 -31.60 4.21
C GLY A 192 1.89 -32.42 4.86
N LEU A 193 2.79 -31.79 5.63
CA LEU A 193 3.84 -32.49 6.39
C LEU A 193 3.25 -33.44 7.44
N VAL A 194 2.21 -33.01 8.18
CA VAL A 194 1.52 -33.87 9.15
C VAL A 194 0.93 -35.11 8.46
N TRP A 195 0.33 -34.96 7.27
CA TRP A 195 -0.24 -36.07 6.50
C TRP A 195 0.82 -37.04 5.98
N ILE A 196 1.96 -36.55 5.50
CA ILE A 196 3.09 -37.38 5.07
C ILE A 196 3.60 -38.23 6.25
N ILE A 197 3.85 -37.59 7.40
CA ILE A 197 4.35 -38.27 8.60
C ILE A 197 3.33 -39.32 9.07
N ALA A 198 2.04 -38.97 9.12
CA ALA A 198 0.99 -39.90 9.55
C ALA A 198 0.88 -41.12 8.62
N GLY A 199 0.88 -40.90 7.30
CA GLY A 199 0.82 -41.99 6.31
C GLY A 199 2.07 -42.89 6.33
N ALA A 200 3.25 -42.32 6.61
CA ALA A 200 4.49 -43.09 6.74
C ALA A 200 4.50 -43.95 8.03
N LEU A 201 3.99 -43.43 9.14
CA LEU A 201 3.89 -44.17 10.40
C LEU A 201 2.76 -45.21 10.40
N ARG A 202 1.79 -45.10 9.48
CA ARG A 202 0.59 -45.96 9.43
C ARG A 202 0.36 -46.49 8.02
N PRO A 203 0.91 -47.67 7.67
CA PRO A 203 0.84 -48.21 6.31
C PRO A 203 -0.59 -48.40 5.78
N LYS A 204 -1.57 -48.70 6.64
CA LYS A 204 -3.00 -48.79 6.28
C LYS A 204 -3.58 -47.47 5.76
N GLU A 205 -2.90 -46.38 6.06
CA GLU A 205 -3.26 -44.99 5.79
C GLU A 205 -2.31 -44.35 4.74
N ALA A 206 -1.60 -45.17 3.94
CA ALA A 206 -0.61 -44.70 2.96
C ALA A 206 -1.13 -43.67 1.95
N GLY A 207 -2.45 -43.61 1.71
CA GLY A 207 -3.08 -42.58 0.86
C GLY A 207 -2.83 -41.15 1.34
N TRP A 208 -2.59 -40.93 2.65
CA TRP A 208 -2.25 -39.62 3.19
C TRP A 208 -0.91 -39.08 2.71
N ILE A 209 0.02 -39.95 2.29
CA ILE A 209 1.30 -39.53 1.71
C ILE A 209 1.04 -38.74 0.42
N GLY A 210 0.20 -39.27 -0.48
CA GLY A 210 -0.13 -38.60 -1.74
C GLY A 210 -0.85 -37.26 -1.52
N ALA A 211 -1.84 -37.25 -0.61
CA ALA A 211 -2.54 -36.01 -0.24
C ALA A 211 -1.59 -34.97 0.38
N GLY A 212 -0.67 -35.42 1.24
CA GLY A 212 0.30 -34.57 1.90
C GLY A 212 1.31 -33.95 0.93
N VAL A 213 1.82 -34.73 -0.03
CA VAL A 213 2.71 -34.22 -1.10
C VAL A 213 1.99 -33.18 -1.95
N ALA A 214 0.73 -33.45 -2.35
CA ALA A 214 -0.05 -32.49 -3.12
C ALA A 214 -0.26 -31.16 -2.36
N CYS A 215 -0.61 -31.23 -1.07
CA CYS A 215 -0.74 -30.04 -0.22
C CYS A 215 0.57 -29.29 -0.07
N LEU A 216 1.69 -29.99 0.12
CA LEU A 216 3.00 -29.36 0.22
C LEU A 216 3.34 -28.57 -1.05
N LEU A 217 3.18 -29.18 -2.23
CA LEU A 217 3.43 -28.50 -3.51
C LEU A 217 2.51 -27.29 -3.71
N PHE A 218 1.22 -27.45 -3.45
CA PHE A 218 0.26 -26.36 -3.61
C PHE A 218 0.49 -25.22 -2.60
N GLY A 219 0.77 -25.56 -1.34
CA GLY A 219 1.08 -24.60 -0.27
C GLY A 219 2.36 -23.82 -0.53
N LEU A 220 3.41 -24.48 -1.03
CA LEU A 220 4.64 -23.83 -1.46
C LEU A 220 4.40 -22.90 -2.64
N LEU A 221 3.67 -23.35 -3.67
CA LEU A 221 3.33 -22.53 -4.82
C LEU A 221 2.51 -21.30 -4.40
N ALA A 222 1.50 -21.47 -3.55
CA ALA A 222 0.69 -20.37 -3.02
C ALA A 222 1.54 -19.37 -2.21
N SER A 223 2.47 -19.86 -1.39
CA SER A 223 3.41 -19.03 -0.63
C SER A 223 4.35 -18.26 -1.55
N LEU A 224 4.91 -18.91 -2.57
CA LEU A 224 5.76 -18.28 -3.59
C LEU A 224 4.99 -17.24 -4.39
N LEU A 225 3.74 -17.50 -4.77
CA LEU A 225 2.90 -16.52 -5.44
C LEU A 225 2.60 -15.32 -4.54
N ALA A 226 2.32 -15.53 -3.25
CA ALA A 226 2.11 -14.44 -2.30
C ALA A 226 3.38 -13.60 -2.13
N ILE A 227 4.56 -14.22 -2.07
CA ILE A 227 5.85 -13.53 -2.02
C ILE A 227 6.12 -12.80 -3.34
N ALA A 228 5.95 -13.45 -4.48
CA ALA A 228 6.16 -12.88 -5.81
C ALA A 228 5.24 -11.69 -6.08
N GLN A 229 3.98 -11.73 -5.63
CA GLN A 229 3.07 -10.59 -5.71
C GLN A 229 3.57 -9.39 -4.89
N ASN A 230 4.23 -9.65 -3.75
CA ASN A 230 4.86 -8.60 -2.95
C ASN A 230 6.16 -8.09 -3.61
N LEU A 231 6.95 -9.00 -4.21
CA LEU A 231 8.22 -8.69 -4.90
C LEU A 231 8.02 -8.00 -6.25
N ARG A 232 6.85 -8.14 -6.90
CA ARG A 232 6.40 -7.30 -8.03
C ARG A 232 6.10 -5.87 -7.56
N ALA A 233 7.03 -5.29 -6.80
CA ALA A 233 7.03 -3.92 -6.35
C ALA A 233 6.82 -2.99 -7.55
N ALA A 234 6.29 -1.79 -7.28
CA ALA A 234 6.26 -0.75 -8.30
C ALA A 234 7.68 -0.62 -8.91
N PRO A 235 7.79 -0.38 -10.22
CA PRO A 235 9.10 -0.21 -10.86
C PRO A 235 9.93 0.75 -10.03
N VAL A 236 11.09 0.28 -9.58
CA VAL A 236 11.98 1.09 -8.75
C VAL A 236 12.65 2.08 -9.68
N ILE A 237 12.15 3.31 -9.68
CA ILE A 237 12.82 4.42 -10.33
C ILE A 237 14.22 4.53 -9.71
N ARG A 238 15.26 4.36 -10.52
CA ARG A 238 16.66 4.50 -10.10
C ARG A 238 16.86 5.92 -9.58
N GLY A 239 17.66 6.12 -8.53
CA GLY A 239 17.92 7.45 -8.00
C GLY A 239 16.69 8.20 -7.45
N TRP A 240 15.56 7.52 -7.18
CA TRP A 240 14.32 8.18 -6.77
C TRP A 240 14.45 9.12 -5.56
N ARG A 241 15.42 8.90 -4.66
CA ARG A 241 15.68 9.77 -3.51
C ARG A 241 16.22 11.15 -3.91
N GLN A 242 16.80 11.25 -5.10
CA GLN A 242 17.26 12.49 -5.70
C GLN A 242 16.16 13.17 -6.52
N ALA A 243 14.94 12.62 -6.52
CA ALA A 243 13.87 13.22 -7.27
C ALA A 243 13.44 14.55 -6.65
N SER A 244 13.26 15.56 -7.48
CA SER A 244 12.85 16.90 -7.07
C SER A 244 12.04 17.53 -8.18
N LEU A 245 11.10 18.38 -7.81
CA LEU A 245 10.20 19.09 -8.71
C LEU A 245 10.07 20.52 -8.20
N VAL A 246 10.31 21.48 -9.08
CA VAL A 246 10.09 22.91 -8.85
C VAL A 246 9.00 23.36 -9.81
N ILE A 247 7.99 24.04 -9.30
CA ILE A 247 6.90 24.64 -10.07
C ILE A 247 6.94 26.14 -9.80
N GLY A 248 7.01 26.95 -10.85
CA GLY A 248 6.96 28.41 -10.76
C GLY A 248 6.13 29.03 -11.88
N PRO A 249 6.05 30.37 -11.94
CA PRO A 249 5.21 31.06 -12.92
C PRO A 249 5.64 30.90 -14.38
N GLU A 250 6.91 30.62 -14.67
CA GLU A 250 7.37 30.42 -16.07
C GLU A 250 7.22 28.98 -16.57
N GLY A 251 7.23 28.01 -15.65
CA GLY A 251 7.23 26.59 -15.98
C GLY A 251 7.45 25.69 -14.78
N LEU A 252 7.96 24.49 -15.08
CA LEU A 252 8.39 23.54 -14.08
C LEU A 252 9.76 22.96 -14.43
N ALA A 253 10.52 22.59 -13.42
CA ALA A 253 11.78 21.88 -13.58
C ALA A 253 11.76 20.62 -12.72
N MET A 254 12.29 19.51 -13.22
CA MET A 254 12.30 18.26 -12.46
C MET A 254 13.56 17.45 -12.67
N VAL A 255 13.86 16.63 -11.65
CA VAL A 255 14.79 15.50 -11.72
C VAL A 255 14.03 14.28 -11.22
N GLN A 256 13.98 13.21 -12.01
CA GLN A 256 13.31 11.96 -11.64
C GLN A 256 13.91 10.76 -12.39
N GLY A 257 14.82 10.04 -11.72
CA GLY A 257 15.57 8.97 -12.37
C GLY A 257 16.47 9.52 -13.46
N ASP A 258 16.34 9.00 -14.68
CA ASP A 258 17.13 9.45 -15.83
C ASP A 258 16.51 10.67 -16.53
N VAL A 259 15.34 11.15 -16.07
CA VAL A 259 14.68 12.34 -16.61
C VAL A 259 15.10 13.56 -15.80
N ALA A 260 15.74 14.53 -16.44
CA ALA A 260 16.06 15.83 -15.86
C ALA A 260 15.83 16.93 -16.90
N GLY A 261 15.29 18.08 -16.48
CA GLY A 261 15.11 19.23 -17.36
C GLY A 261 14.04 20.21 -16.90
N GLU A 262 13.90 21.27 -17.69
CA GLU A 262 12.93 22.35 -17.53
C GLU A 262 11.88 22.26 -18.63
N ILE A 263 10.64 22.63 -18.30
CA ILE A 263 9.51 22.66 -19.22
C ILE A 263 8.78 23.97 -19.02
N ARG A 264 8.67 24.77 -20.08
CA ARG A 264 7.93 26.03 -20.05
C ARG A 264 6.43 25.76 -20.24
N TRP A 265 5.58 26.61 -19.68
CA TRP A 265 4.13 26.36 -19.75
C TRP A 265 3.56 26.28 -21.18
N HIS A 266 4.16 26.99 -22.15
CA HIS A 266 3.75 26.94 -23.56
C HIS A 266 4.17 25.65 -24.28
N GLU A 267 5.14 24.90 -23.76
CA GLU A 267 5.57 23.59 -24.30
C GLU A 267 4.63 22.47 -23.86
N LEU A 268 3.85 22.72 -22.79
CA LEU A 268 2.95 21.76 -22.19
C LEU A 268 1.62 21.72 -22.95
N ARG A 269 1.41 20.67 -23.74
CA ARG A 269 0.20 20.44 -24.52
C ARG A 269 -0.95 19.92 -23.64
N GLY A 270 -0.64 19.09 -22.66
CA GLY A 270 -1.65 18.44 -21.82
C GLY A 270 -1.13 18.03 -20.45
N VAL A 271 -2.02 18.06 -19.46
CA VAL A 271 -1.75 17.57 -18.10
C VAL A 271 -2.91 16.68 -17.68
N ARG A 272 -2.62 15.44 -17.33
CA ARG A 272 -3.65 14.46 -16.92
C ARG A 272 -3.17 13.70 -15.70
N LEU A 273 -4.03 13.55 -14.70
CA LEU A 273 -3.79 12.64 -13.60
C LEU A 273 -4.18 11.22 -14.03
N ASP A 274 -3.22 10.29 -14.07
CA ASP A 274 -3.54 8.89 -14.39
C ASP A 274 -4.20 8.19 -13.20
N ASP A 275 -5.52 8.17 -13.24
CA ASP A 275 -6.38 7.51 -12.24
C ASP A 275 -6.76 6.08 -12.62
N SER A 276 -6.27 5.57 -13.76
CA SER A 276 -6.71 4.28 -14.26
C SER A 276 -6.25 3.17 -13.32
N PRO A 277 -7.16 2.44 -12.65
CA PRO A 277 -6.76 1.26 -11.90
C PRO A 277 -6.17 0.29 -12.93
N ARG A 278 -4.93 -0.17 -12.70
CA ARG A 278 -4.27 -1.14 -13.59
C ARG A 278 -5.19 -2.35 -13.76
N ARG A 279 -5.93 -2.40 -14.86
CA ARG A 279 -6.52 -3.64 -15.35
C ARG A 279 -5.37 -4.51 -15.80
N PHE A 280 -5.48 -5.82 -15.58
CA PHE A 280 -4.45 -6.82 -15.82
C PHE A 280 -3.60 -6.50 -17.06
N GLN A 281 -2.33 -6.10 -16.86
CA GLN A 281 -1.36 -5.84 -17.92
C GLN A 281 -0.29 -6.93 -17.86
N LEU A 282 -0.17 -7.71 -18.93
CA LEU A 282 0.87 -8.72 -19.10
C LEU A 282 2.21 -8.13 -19.60
N SER A 283 2.21 -6.85 -20.00
CA SER A 283 3.40 -6.17 -20.50
C SER A 283 4.34 -5.79 -19.37
N SER A 284 5.63 -6.12 -19.52
CA SER A 284 6.71 -5.80 -18.59
C SER A 284 6.99 -4.30 -18.44
N CYS A 285 6.51 -3.48 -19.37
CA CYS A 285 6.69 -2.03 -19.36
C CYS A 285 5.55 -1.36 -18.60
N ALA A 286 5.55 -1.54 -17.28
CA ALA A 286 4.50 -1.00 -16.43
C ALA A 286 4.75 0.50 -16.20
N VAL A 287 4.20 1.36 -17.08
CA VAL A 287 4.29 2.82 -16.93
C VAL A 287 3.89 3.18 -15.49
N PRO A 288 4.76 3.87 -14.72
CA PRO A 288 4.43 4.27 -13.37
C PRO A 288 3.17 5.12 -13.44
N GLN A 289 2.18 4.84 -12.58
CA GLN A 289 1.03 5.73 -12.48
C GLN A 289 1.57 7.09 -12.02
N GLY A 290 1.16 8.19 -12.65
CA GLY A 290 1.65 9.53 -12.30
C GLY A 290 0.73 10.67 -12.75
N ILE A 291 1.26 11.89 -12.66
CA ILE A 291 0.77 13.00 -13.48
C ILE A 291 1.46 12.87 -14.83
N ILE A 292 0.67 12.79 -15.89
CA ILE A 292 1.13 12.72 -17.26
C ILE A 292 1.23 14.15 -17.79
N LEU A 293 2.44 14.54 -18.18
CA LEU A 293 2.73 15.74 -18.94
C LEU A 293 2.87 15.35 -20.41
N GLU A 294 2.04 15.92 -21.27
CA GLU A 294 2.13 15.79 -22.72
C GLU A 294 2.86 17.02 -23.26
N VAL A 295 4.04 16.82 -23.85
CA VAL A 295 4.85 17.86 -24.50
C VAL A 295 5.04 17.49 -25.97
N GLU A 296 5.62 18.38 -26.77
CA GLU A 296 5.90 18.08 -28.18
C GLU A 296 6.84 16.87 -28.32
N GLY A 297 6.35 15.81 -28.98
CA GLY A 297 7.13 14.61 -29.27
C GLY A 297 7.39 13.68 -28.07
N ALA A 298 6.95 14.03 -26.85
CA ALA A 298 7.23 13.22 -25.67
C ALA A 298 6.09 13.23 -24.63
N ARG A 299 6.09 12.19 -23.80
CA ARG A 299 5.20 12.03 -22.65
C ARG A 299 6.03 11.81 -21.41
N ILE A 300 5.95 12.73 -20.47
CA ILE A 300 6.71 12.66 -19.22
C ILE A 300 5.74 12.32 -18.09
N VAL A 301 6.18 11.48 -17.15
CA VAL A 301 5.34 11.00 -16.05
C VAL A 301 5.97 11.40 -14.73
N ILE A 302 5.31 12.29 -13.99
CA ILE A 302 5.64 12.62 -12.60
C ILE A 302 5.10 11.48 -11.73
N ALA A 303 6.00 10.67 -11.18
CA ALA A 303 5.65 9.51 -10.39
C ALA A 303 5.21 9.87 -8.97
N ASP A 304 4.47 8.97 -8.33
CA ASP A 304 3.97 9.11 -6.95
C ASP A 304 5.08 8.82 -5.92
N LEU A 305 6.09 9.67 -5.89
CA LEU A 305 7.28 9.51 -5.05
C LEU A 305 7.67 10.77 -4.27
N TYR A 306 6.91 11.85 -4.41
CA TYR A 306 7.20 13.14 -3.79
C TYR A 306 6.65 13.23 -2.36
N ASP A 307 7.14 14.21 -1.62
CA ASP A 307 6.80 14.51 -0.24
C ASP A 307 5.40 15.17 -0.10
N ARG A 308 4.63 15.22 -1.19
CA ARG A 308 3.26 15.72 -1.23
C ARG A 308 2.37 14.77 -2.03
N PRO A 309 1.07 14.67 -1.68
CA PRO A 309 0.14 13.87 -2.44
C PRO A 309 0.08 14.35 -3.90
N LEU A 310 0.09 13.43 -4.86
CA LEU A 310 0.12 13.78 -6.29
C LEU A 310 -1.00 14.72 -6.73
N HIS A 311 -2.18 14.65 -6.12
CA HIS A 311 -3.26 15.56 -6.47
C HIS A 311 -2.98 17.01 -6.09
N VAL A 312 -2.24 17.26 -5.00
CA VAL A 312 -1.82 18.61 -4.60
C VAL A 312 -0.89 19.17 -5.66
N ILE A 313 0.09 18.37 -6.08
CA ILE A 313 1.02 18.73 -7.16
C ILE A 313 0.26 18.99 -8.47
N PHE A 314 -0.70 18.13 -8.81
CA PHE A 314 -1.51 18.26 -10.02
C PHE A 314 -2.33 19.56 -10.04
N GLU A 315 -3.02 19.89 -8.95
CA GLU A 315 -3.76 21.14 -8.85
C GLU A 315 -2.83 22.35 -8.93
N GLN A 316 -1.62 22.26 -8.36
CA GLN A 316 -0.63 23.33 -8.47
C GLN A 316 -0.15 23.56 -9.91
N ILE A 317 0.10 22.47 -10.65
CA ILE A 317 0.44 22.54 -12.09
C ILE A 317 -0.72 23.17 -12.88
N ARG A 318 -1.96 22.76 -12.59
CA ARG A 318 -3.14 23.31 -13.27
C ARG A 318 -3.37 24.79 -12.98
N ALA A 319 -3.13 25.22 -11.75
CA ALA A 319 -3.33 26.61 -11.34
C ALA A 319 -2.30 27.58 -11.97
N ASN A 320 -1.09 27.10 -12.29
CA ASN A 320 -0.02 27.93 -12.88
C ASN A 320 0.00 27.92 -14.41
N ARG A 321 -0.76 27.01 -15.03
CA ARG A 321 -0.87 26.94 -16.49
C ARG A 321 -1.82 28.06 -16.97
N PRO A 322 -1.36 29.00 -17.81
CA PRO A 322 -2.20 30.02 -18.42
C PRO A 322 -3.19 29.44 -19.44
#